data_AF-A0A949E6S7-F1
#
_entry.id   AF-A0A949E6S7-F1
#
_cell.length_a   1.000
_cell.length_b   1.000
_cell.length_c   1.000
_cell.angle_alpha   90.00
_cell.angle_beta   90.00
_cell.angle_gamma   90.00
#
_symmetry.space_group_name_H-M   'P 1'
#
loop_
_entity.id
_entity.type
_entity.pdbx_description
1 polymer ?
#
loop_
_entity_poly.entity_id
_entity_poly.type
_entity_poly.pdbx_seq_one_letter_code
_entity_poly.pdbx_strand_id
1 'polypeptide(L)'
;MADATDQVQIFNRRQQPAKCTQPLRTFSASGFCGDPHQPLDFTAIVQFIPLFQLPFCTILIHNHLGYLLLDWLFFYKSNPTGGSRWFFNLFPHSRAISGMKTSTFIRLATALLVAVAAYILGHWFFFDLPFTTDENSYVFQAHNFLEGCVARRVPPVPWAFYHPMIICDEQVGWLSRYPPAHSLWLAPGVLLGNARLM
;
A
#
# COMPACT_ATOMS: atom_id res chain seq x y z
N MET A 1 -14.99 11.65 -36.80
CA MET A 1 -14.92 10.36 -36.09
C MET A 1 -13.54 9.80 -36.34
N ALA A 2 -12.63 9.92 -35.36
CA ALA A 2 -11.32 9.30 -35.47
C ALA A 2 -11.49 7.79 -35.26
N ASP A 3 -10.94 7.01 -36.18
CA ASP A 3 -11.06 5.56 -36.24
C ASP A 3 -10.47 4.92 -34.97
N ALA A 4 -11.23 4.05 -34.30
CA ALA A 4 -10.82 3.42 -33.04
C ALA A 4 -9.51 2.61 -33.20
N THR A 5 -9.20 2.24 -34.44
CA THR A 5 -7.97 1.56 -34.86
C THR A 5 -6.70 2.39 -34.60
N ASP A 6 -6.78 3.72 -34.68
CA ASP A 6 -5.61 4.60 -34.46
C ASP A 6 -5.21 4.71 -32.98
N GLN A 7 -6.19 4.68 -32.07
CA GLN A 7 -5.92 4.72 -30.62
C GLN A 7 -5.16 3.47 -30.15
N VAL A 8 -5.52 2.30 -30.69
CA VAL A 8 -4.83 1.03 -30.38
C VAL A 8 -3.41 1.04 -30.92
N GLN A 9 -3.18 1.60 -32.11
CA GLN A 9 -1.83 1.73 -32.66
C GLN A 9 -0.97 2.71 -31.87
N ILE A 10 -1.52 3.84 -31.41
CA ILE A 10 -0.78 4.80 -30.60
C ILE A 10 -0.41 4.21 -29.24
N PHE A 11 -1.31 3.45 -28.62
CA PHE A 11 -1.03 2.76 -27.35
C PHE A 11 0.09 1.71 -27.53
N ASN A 12 0.02 0.88 -28.58
CA ASN A 12 1.07 -0.08 -28.89
C ASN A 12 2.41 0.59 -29.23
N ARG A 13 2.41 1.73 -29.92
CA ARG A 13 3.64 2.45 -30.27
C ARG A 13 4.33 3.09 -29.05
N ARG A 14 3.57 3.46 -28.01
CA ARG A 14 4.14 3.92 -26.73
C ARG A 14 4.70 2.79 -25.87
N GLN A 15 4.28 1.55 -26.11
CA GLN A 15 4.79 0.37 -25.40
C GLN A 15 5.98 -0.30 -26.10
N GLN A 16 6.34 0.11 -27.32
CA GLN A 16 7.56 -0.37 -27.94
C GLN A 16 8.77 0.27 -27.22
N PRO A 17 9.68 -0.55 -26.64
CA PRO A 17 10.87 -0.01 -26.01
C PRO A 17 11.66 0.77 -27.06
N ALA A 18 12.11 1.97 -26.69
CA ALA A 18 13.00 2.75 -27.54
C ALA A 18 14.19 1.85 -27.91
N LYS A 19 14.49 1.77 -29.21
CA LYS A 19 15.60 0.99 -29.77
C LYS A 19 16.91 1.61 -29.29
N CYS A 20 17.24 1.40 -28.01
CA CYS A 20 18.37 2.01 -27.34
C CYS A 20 19.55 1.06 -27.50
N THR A 21 20.27 1.20 -28.59
CA THR A 21 21.63 0.65 -28.77
C THR A 21 22.63 1.42 -27.91
N GLN A 22 22.36 1.53 -26.60
CA GLN A 22 23.39 1.92 -25.65
C GLN A 22 23.93 0.65 -25.01
N PRO A 23 25.25 0.39 -25.08
CA PRO A 23 25.84 -0.71 -24.33
C PRO A 23 25.50 -0.49 -22.85
N LEU A 24 25.02 -1.56 -22.19
CA LEU A 24 24.77 -1.58 -20.76
C LEU A 24 25.93 -0.87 -20.05
N ARG A 25 25.68 0.33 -19.52
CA ARG A 25 26.56 0.87 -18.49
C ARG A 25 26.36 -0.03 -17.30
N THR A 26 27.20 -1.05 -17.21
CA THR A 26 27.46 -1.75 -15.97
C THR A 26 27.90 -0.66 -14.99
N PHE A 27 27.00 -0.19 -14.14
CA PHE A 27 27.44 0.38 -12.88
C PHE A 27 28.29 -0.70 -12.24
N SER A 28 29.57 -0.42 -12.01
CA SER A 28 30.44 -1.32 -11.28
C SER A 28 29.89 -1.40 -9.86
N ALA A 29 28.98 -2.34 -9.63
CA ALA A 29 28.50 -2.73 -8.31
C ALA A 29 29.54 -3.62 -7.60
N SER A 30 30.84 -3.38 -7.88
CA SER A 30 31.97 -4.07 -7.25
C SER A 30 32.07 -3.79 -5.74
N GLY A 31 31.12 -3.06 -5.15
CA GLY A 31 30.94 -2.91 -3.71
C GLY A 31 29.65 -3.51 -3.12
N PHE A 32 28.75 -4.10 -3.92
CA PHE A 32 27.45 -4.59 -3.44
C PHE A 32 27.08 -6.03 -3.85
N CYS A 33 27.85 -6.67 -4.74
CA CYS A 33 27.66 -8.08 -5.05
C CYS A 33 28.34 -8.94 -3.98
N GLY A 34 27.70 -9.05 -2.81
CA GLY A 34 27.99 -10.14 -1.88
C GLY A 34 27.69 -11.48 -2.55
N ASP A 35 28.47 -12.50 -2.25
CA ASP A 35 28.28 -13.85 -2.76
C ASP A 35 26.84 -14.33 -2.44
N PRO A 36 25.98 -14.63 -3.44
CA PRO A 36 24.58 -15.01 -3.19
C PRO A 36 24.45 -16.34 -2.43
N HIS A 37 25.55 -17.06 -2.21
CA HIS A 37 25.59 -18.29 -1.41
C HIS A 37 26.14 -18.11 0.00
N GLN A 38 26.58 -16.90 0.40
CA GLN A 38 26.91 -16.65 1.80
C GLN A 38 25.62 -16.47 2.61
N PRO A 39 25.36 -17.30 3.63
CA PRO A 39 24.28 -17.04 4.56
C PRO A 39 24.55 -15.71 5.25
N LEU A 40 23.63 -14.75 5.11
CA LEU A 40 23.64 -13.50 5.85
C LEU A 40 23.78 -13.81 7.35
N ASP A 41 24.86 -13.34 7.97
CA ASP A 41 25.06 -13.46 9.40
C ASP A 41 24.13 -12.47 10.14
N PHE A 42 22.89 -12.89 10.36
CA PHE A 42 21.84 -12.10 11.01
C PHE A 42 22.16 -11.75 12.47
N THR A 43 23.17 -12.37 13.07
CA THR A 43 23.53 -12.19 14.48
C THR A 43 24.03 -10.76 14.76
N ALA A 44 24.56 -10.05 13.76
CA ALA A 44 25.03 -8.68 13.89
C ALA A 44 23.91 -7.62 13.76
N ILE A 45 22.83 -7.90 13.02
CA ILE A 45 21.75 -6.93 12.78
C ILE A 45 20.77 -6.86 13.96
N VAL A 46 20.62 -7.96 14.71
CA VAL A 46 19.73 -8.03 15.87
C VAL A 46 20.24 -7.20 17.06
N GLN A 47 21.52 -6.84 17.11
CA GLN A 47 22.09 -6.06 18.22
C GLN A 47 21.80 -4.56 18.15
N PHE A 48 21.14 -4.06 17.10
CA PHE A 48 20.89 -2.62 16.89
C PHE A 48 19.43 -2.18 17.08
N ILE A 49 18.60 -2.97 17.77
CA ILE A 49 17.21 -2.59 18.09
C ILE A 49 17.09 -2.16 19.58
N PRO A 50 17.40 -0.91 19.95
CA PRO A 50 16.86 -0.32 21.15
C PRO A 50 15.61 0.51 20.82
N LEU A 51 14.51 0.21 21.50
CA LEU A 51 13.48 1.19 21.90
C LEU A 51 12.76 1.98 20.80
N PHE A 52 11.98 1.31 19.96
CA PHE A 52 10.82 1.95 19.28
C PHE A 52 9.52 1.29 19.74
N GLN A 53 9.16 1.53 21.01
CA GLN A 53 7.84 1.22 21.53
C GLN A 53 6.95 2.48 21.48
N LEU A 54 5.84 2.36 20.75
CA LEU A 54 4.47 2.75 21.15
C LEU A 54 3.77 4.07 20.73
N PRO A 55 4.28 5.06 19.97
CA PRO A 55 3.39 6.14 19.51
C PRO A 55 2.97 6.09 18.03
N PHE A 56 3.47 5.17 17.20
CA PHE A 56 3.20 5.25 15.74
C PHE A 56 1.89 4.57 15.28
N CYS A 57 1.37 3.57 16.00
CA CYS A 57 0.11 2.93 15.61
C CYS A 57 -1.12 3.84 15.76
N THR A 58 -1.06 4.90 16.59
CA THR A 58 -2.16 5.86 16.72
C THR A 58 -2.30 6.78 15.52
N ILE A 59 -1.20 7.06 14.79
CA ILE A 59 -1.20 7.95 13.61
C ILE A 59 -1.89 7.28 12.42
N LEU A 60 -1.66 5.98 12.19
CA LEU A 60 -2.29 5.23 11.09
C LEU A 60 -3.80 5.03 11.29
N ILE A 61 -4.25 4.76 12.53
CA ILE A 61 -5.68 4.70 12.86
C ILE A 61 -6.32 6.09 12.74
N HIS A 62 -5.61 7.16 13.14
CA HIS A 62 -6.09 8.55 12.96
C HIS A 62 -6.19 8.95 11.49
N ASN A 63 -5.33 8.45 10.62
CA ASN A 63 -5.36 8.82 9.21
C ASN A 63 -6.65 8.29 8.54
N HIS A 64 -7.01 7.02 8.74
CA HIS A 64 -8.24 6.46 8.18
C HIS A 64 -9.53 6.99 8.82
N LEU A 65 -9.56 7.21 10.15
CA LEU A 65 -10.70 7.87 10.80
C LEU A 65 -10.84 9.34 10.39
N GLY A 66 -9.71 10.01 10.16
CA GLY A 66 -9.63 11.39 9.69
C GLY A 66 -10.27 11.56 8.31
N TYR A 67 -9.98 10.67 7.36
CA TYR A 67 -10.61 10.70 6.03
C TYR A 67 -12.13 10.49 6.09
N LEU A 68 -12.61 9.54 6.90
CA LEU A 68 -14.06 9.32 7.07
C LEU A 68 -14.77 10.50 7.75
N LEU A 69 -14.11 11.22 8.65
CA LEU A 69 -14.66 12.42 9.29
C LEU A 69 -14.55 13.68 8.41
N LEU A 70 -13.51 13.81 7.60
CA LEU A 70 -13.29 14.96 6.72
C LEU A 70 -14.12 14.89 5.43
N ASP A 71 -14.26 13.70 4.82
CA ASP A 71 -15.17 13.50 3.68
C ASP A 71 -16.62 13.82 4.06
N TRP A 72 -16.99 13.55 5.32
CA TRP A 72 -18.29 13.92 5.88
C TRP A 72 -18.49 15.43 6.03
N LEU A 73 -17.43 16.17 6.40
CA LEU A 73 -17.48 17.64 6.48
C LEU A 73 -17.50 18.32 5.11
N PHE A 74 -16.86 17.74 4.09
CA PHE A 74 -16.82 18.31 2.75
C PHE A 74 -18.10 18.06 1.93
N PHE A 75 -18.82 16.95 2.15
CA PHE A 75 -20.14 16.72 1.55
C PHE A 75 -21.23 17.69 2.04
N TYR A 76 -20.98 18.46 3.11
CA TYR A 76 -21.96 19.36 3.71
C TYR A 76 -22.00 20.76 3.06
N LYS A 77 -20.99 21.14 2.27
CA LYS A 77 -20.81 22.54 1.84
C LYS A 77 -21.62 22.97 0.61
N SER A 78 -22.37 22.09 -0.04
CA SER A 78 -23.08 22.40 -1.30
C SER A 78 -24.62 22.50 -1.19
N ASN A 79 -25.18 22.70 0.01
CA ASN A 79 -26.61 23.02 0.16
C ASN A 79 -26.81 24.50 0.58
N PRO A 80 -26.92 25.45 -0.36
CA PRO A 80 -26.96 26.89 -0.07
C PRO A 80 -28.31 27.39 0.48
N THR A 81 -29.33 26.53 0.61
CA THR A 81 -30.65 26.94 1.12
C THR A 81 -30.92 26.36 2.50
N GLY A 82 -30.48 27.08 3.53
CA GLY A 82 -31.07 27.14 4.88
C GLY A 82 -31.44 25.81 5.56
N GLY A 83 -30.53 25.23 6.34
CA GLY A 83 -30.84 24.00 7.07
C GLY A 83 -29.94 23.66 8.27
N SER A 84 -29.31 24.62 8.94
CA SER A 84 -28.43 24.36 10.10
C SER A 84 -29.15 23.96 11.41
N ARG A 85 -30.47 23.76 11.40
CA ARG A 85 -31.27 23.40 12.59
C ARG A 85 -31.53 21.90 12.77
N TRP A 86 -31.17 21.05 11.82
CA TRP A 86 -31.51 19.62 11.88
C TRP A 86 -30.50 18.75 12.65
N PHE A 87 -29.21 19.12 12.67
CA PHE A 87 -28.20 18.23 13.25
C PHE A 87 -28.03 18.32 14.78
N PHE A 88 -28.21 19.50 15.39
CA PHE A 88 -28.16 19.62 16.85
C PHE A 88 -29.42 19.08 17.56
N ASN A 89 -30.46 18.71 16.82
CA ASN A 89 -31.64 18.03 17.36
C ASN A 89 -31.59 16.49 17.23
N LEU A 90 -30.53 15.92 16.63
CA LEU A 90 -30.33 14.46 16.56
C LEU A 90 -29.70 13.87 17.82
N PHE A 91 -29.17 14.71 18.72
CA PHE A 91 -28.70 14.30 20.05
C PHE A 91 -29.51 15.04 21.11
N PRO A 92 -30.74 14.58 21.42
CA PRO A 92 -31.46 15.12 22.56
C PRO A 92 -30.58 14.93 23.80
N HIS A 93 -30.33 16.04 24.49
CA HIS A 93 -29.78 16.11 25.85
C HIS A 93 -30.19 14.89 26.66
N SER A 94 -29.22 14.00 26.92
CA SER A 94 -29.07 13.21 28.16
C SER A 94 -30.36 12.96 28.95
N ARG A 95 -31.37 12.34 28.33
CA ARG A 95 -32.47 11.71 29.06
C ARG A 95 -32.10 10.25 29.26
N ALA A 96 -31.97 9.91 30.54
CA ALA A 96 -31.65 8.62 31.12
C ALA A 96 -31.91 7.40 30.21
N ILE A 97 -30.91 6.52 30.17
CA ILE A 97 -30.87 5.20 29.50
C ILE A 97 -31.97 4.23 30.01
N SER A 98 -32.85 4.66 30.91
CA SER A 98 -33.94 3.87 31.48
C SER A 98 -35.14 3.75 30.51
N GLY A 99 -34.97 3.02 29.40
CA GLY A 99 -36.10 2.71 28.54
C GLY A 99 -35.79 2.29 27.11
N MET A 100 -34.59 1.75 26.81
CA MET A 100 -34.33 1.19 25.50
C MET A 100 -35.28 0.00 25.23
N LYS A 101 -36.16 0.17 24.25
CA LYS A 101 -37.02 -0.92 23.76
C LYS A 101 -36.12 -2.08 23.30
N THR A 102 -36.52 -3.32 23.62
CA THR A 102 -35.76 -4.55 23.29
C THR A 102 -35.36 -4.62 21.82
N SER A 103 -36.19 -4.10 20.90
CA SER A 103 -35.88 -4.01 19.47
C SER A 103 -34.66 -3.14 19.16
N THR A 104 -34.47 -2.03 19.87
CA THR A 104 -33.33 -1.12 19.69
C THR A 104 -32.05 -1.77 20.21
N PHE A 105 -32.14 -2.47 21.34
CA PHE A 105 -31.02 -3.22 21.89
C PHE A 105 -30.54 -4.32 20.93
N ILE A 106 -31.47 -5.13 20.41
CA ILE A 106 -31.14 -6.20 19.44
C ILE A 106 -30.46 -5.61 18.21
N ARG A 107 -31.01 -4.53 17.64
CA ARG A 107 -30.41 -3.88 16.46
C ARG A 107 -28.98 -3.39 16.72
N LEU A 108 -28.75 -2.78 17.88
CA LEU A 108 -27.41 -2.32 18.27
C LEU A 108 -26.45 -3.49 18.45
N ALA A 109 -26.88 -4.55 19.14
CA ALA A 109 -26.08 -5.75 19.35
C ALA A 109 -25.71 -6.42 18.02
N THR A 110 -26.67 -6.57 17.10
CA THR A 110 -26.42 -7.11 15.76
C THR A 110 -25.47 -6.23 14.96
N ALA A 111 -25.66 -4.90 14.97
CA ALA A 111 -24.76 -3.98 14.27
C ALA A 111 -23.32 -4.07 14.79
N LEU A 112 -23.15 -4.14 16.12
CA LEU A 112 -21.85 -4.29 16.75
C LEU A 112 -21.20 -5.63 16.41
N LEU A 113 -21.97 -6.72 16.41
CA LEU A 113 -21.48 -8.04 16.03
C LEU A 113 -21.03 -8.08 14.57
N VAL A 114 -21.79 -7.47 13.66
CA VAL A 114 -21.41 -7.34 12.25
C VAL A 114 -20.13 -6.52 12.09
N ALA A 115 -20.00 -5.41 12.82
CA ALA A 115 -18.79 -4.58 12.78
C ALA A 115 -17.55 -5.35 13.27
N VAL A 116 -17.67 -6.09 14.38
CA VAL A 116 -16.59 -6.94 14.92
C VAL A 116 -16.23 -8.05 13.93
N ALA A 117 -17.22 -8.72 13.34
CA ALA A 117 -16.97 -9.75 12.33
C ALA A 117 -16.25 -9.18 11.10
N ALA A 118 -16.70 -8.03 10.59
CA ALA A 118 -16.06 -7.35 9.47
C ALA A 118 -14.62 -6.94 9.79
N TYR A 119 -14.35 -6.47 11.01
CA TYR A 119 -13.00 -6.15 11.47
C TYR A 119 -12.10 -7.39 11.51
N ILE A 120 -12.58 -8.49 12.10
CA ILE A 120 -11.82 -9.75 12.20
C ILE A 120 -11.51 -10.31 10.80
N LEU A 121 -12.52 -10.37 9.92
CA LEU A 121 -12.34 -10.83 8.55
C LEU A 121 -11.41 -9.90 7.78
N GLY A 122 -11.60 -8.59 7.91
CA GLY A 122 -10.73 -7.58 7.31
C GLY A 122 -9.26 -7.79 7.70
N HIS A 123 -9.03 -7.99 8.99
CA HIS A 123 -7.70 -8.24 9.54
C HIS A 123 -7.10 -9.55 9.04
N TRP A 124 -7.85 -10.66 9.10
CA TRP A 124 -7.36 -11.97 8.69
C TRP A 124 -7.06 -12.08 7.21
N PHE A 125 -7.87 -11.45 6.36
CA PHE A 125 -7.73 -11.59 4.91
C PHE A 125 -6.85 -10.51 4.26
N PHE A 126 -6.76 -9.31 4.84
CA PHE A 126 -6.16 -8.16 4.15
C PHE A 126 -5.03 -7.46 4.92
N PHE A 127 -4.76 -7.81 6.18
CA PHE A 127 -3.77 -7.07 6.97
C PHE A 127 -2.32 -7.26 6.51
N ASP A 128 -2.00 -8.40 5.88
CA ASP A 128 -0.65 -8.69 5.41
C ASP A 128 -0.51 -8.64 3.88
N LEU A 129 -1.57 -8.22 3.17
CA LEU A 129 -1.53 -8.08 1.72
C LEU A 129 -1.30 -6.62 1.33
N PRO A 130 -0.38 -6.35 0.38
CA PRO A 130 -0.26 -5.02 -0.23
C PRO A 130 -1.59 -4.64 -0.87
N PHE A 131 -2.06 -3.45 -0.52
CA PHE A 131 -3.40 -2.98 -0.85
C PHE A 131 -3.45 -2.44 -2.29
N THR A 132 -2.31 -1.93 -2.77
CA THR A 132 -2.19 -1.34 -4.09
C THR A 132 -1.10 -2.00 -4.92
N THR A 133 -1.23 -1.88 -6.24
CA THR A 133 -0.22 -2.36 -7.19
C THR A 133 1.13 -1.65 -7.02
N ASP A 134 1.11 -0.39 -6.61
CA ASP A 134 2.30 0.40 -6.32
C ASP A 134 2.99 -0.06 -5.03
N GLU A 135 2.25 -0.31 -3.94
CA GLU A 135 2.81 -0.91 -2.71
C GLU A 135 3.54 -2.23 -3.00
N ASN A 136 2.92 -3.10 -3.81
CA ASN A 136 3.54 -4.32 -4.30
C ASN A 136 4.89 -4.08 -4.97
N SER A 137 4.98 -3.07 -5.85
CA SER A 137 6.22 -2.74 -6.54
C SER A 137 7.29 -2.19 -5.60
N TYR A 138 6.90 -1.44 -4.57
CA TYR A 138 7.85 -0.92 -3.58
C TYR A 138 8.43 -2.02 -2.70
N VAL A 139 7.59 -2.96 -2.25
CA VAL A 139 8.01 -4.14 -1.47
C VAL A 139 8.89 -5.06 -2.31
N PHE A 140 8.53 -5.31 -3.57
CA PHE A 140 9.37 -6.07 -4.51
C PHE A 140 10.77 -5.46 -4.65
N GLN A 141 10.85 -4.14 -4.83
CA GLN A 141 12.14 -3.46 -4.96
C GLN A 141 12.94 -3.45 -3.65
N ALA A 142 12.26 -3.37 -2.49
CA ALA A 142 12.90 -3.51 -1.20
C ALA A 142 13.55 -4.90 -1.03
N HIS A 143 12.87 -5.97 -1.48
CA HIS A 143 13.46 -7.31 -1.52
C HIS A 143 14.70 -7.38 -2.44
N ASN A 144 14.68 -6.70 -3.60
CA ASN A 144 15.88 -6.62 -4.45
C ASN A 144 17.06 -6.00 -3.68
N PHE A 145 16.83 -4.89 -2.97
CA PHE A 145 17.87 -4.22 -2.19
C PHE A 145 18.40 -5.08 -1.04
N LEU A 146 17.53 -5.81 -0.34
CA LEU A 146 17.94 -6.75 0.71
C LEU A 146 18.81 -7.90 0.17
N GLU A 147 18.64 -8.26 -1.10
CA GLU A 147 19.50 -9.22 -1.82
C GLU A 147 20.74 -8.55 -2.46
N GLY A 148 21.00 -7.28 -2.18
CA GLY A 148 22.15 -6.54 -2.73
C GLY A 148 22.02 -6.20 -4.22
N CYS A 149 20.82 -6.29 -4.78
CA CYS A 149 20.57 -6.09 -6.21
C CYS A 149 19.70 -4.86 -6.47
N VAL A 150 19.99 -4.11 -7.53
CA VAL A 150 19.09 -3.03 -7.98
C VAL A 150 17.98 -3.58 -8.88
N ALA A 151 18.31 -4.56 -9.72
CA ALA A 151 17.39 -5.24 -10.62
C ALA A 151 17.76 -6.72 -10.70
N ARG A 152 16.77 -7.59 -10.87
CA ARG A 152 16.99 -9.02 -11.13
C ARG A 152 16.96 -9.30 -12.63
N ARG A 153 17.41 -10.50 -13.03
CA ARG A 153 17.12 -11.00 -14.37
C ARG A 153 15.60 -11.21 -14.52
N VAL A 154 15.05 -10.80 -15.66
CA VAL A 154 13.63 -11.00 -15.96
C VAL A 154 13.33 -12.49 -16.09
N PRO A 155 12.40 -13.04 -15.29
CA PRO A 155 11.96 -14.42 -15.47
C PRO A 155 11.02 -14.52 -16.70
N PRO A 156 10.78 -15.72 -17.26
CA PRO A 156 9.75 -15.89 -18.27
C PRO A 156 8.36 -15.69 -17.62
N VAL A 157 7.82 -14.47 -17.66
CA VAL A 157 6.53 -14.13 -17.06
C VAL A 157 5.41 -14.27 -18.10
N PRO A 158 4.41 -15.14 -17.88
CA PRO A 158 3.22 -15.17 -18.71
C PRO A 158 2.47 -13.83 -18.64
N TRP A 159 1.80 -13.44 -19.72
CA TRP A 159 1.09 -12.16 -19.79
C TRP A 159 0.07 -11.94 -18.65
N ALA A 160 -0.52 -13.02 -18.11
CA ALA A 160 -1.46 -12.96 -16.99
C ALA A 160 -0.83 -12.49 -15.66
N PHE A 161 0.49 -12.61 -15.53
CA PHE A 161 1.26 -12.15 -14.37
C PHE A 161 2.04 -10.86 -14.67
N TYR A 162 1.78 -10.22 -15.81
CA TYR A 162 2.36 -8.93 -16.13
C TYR A 162 1.85 -7.87 -15.15
N HIS A 163 2.78 -7.22 -14.44
CA HIS A 163 2.46 -6.22 -13.45
C HIS A 163 2.94 -4.83 -13.92
N PRO A 164 2.05 -3.89 -14.28
CA PRO A 164 2.44 -2.62 -14.93
C PRO A 164 3.39 -1.72 -14.14
N MET A 165 3.41 -1.85 -12.81
CA MET A 165 4.30 -1.09 -11.92
C MET A 165 5.69 -1.70 -11.75
N ILE A 166 5.93 -2.86 -12.36
CA ILE A 166 7.23 -3.53 -12.38
C ILE A 166 7.74 -3.50 -13.83
N ILE A 167 8.95 -3.01 -14.01
CA ILE A 167 9.65 -3.05 -15.29
C ILE A 167 10.11 -4.50 -15.49
N CYS A 168 9.66 -5.12 -16.58
CA CYS A 168 10.08 -6.44 -17.03
C CYS A 168 10.71 -6.29 -18.43
N ASP A 169 11.99 -5.92 -18.48
CA ASP A 169 12.71 -5.69 -19.74
C ASP A 169 14.05 -6.43 -19.71
N GLU A 170 14.40 -7.17 -20.77
CA GLU A 170 15.62 -7.99 -20.76
C GLU A 170 16.92 -7.17 -20.68
N GLN A 171 16.91 -5.91 -21.12
CA GLN A 171 18.07 -5.02 -21.11
C GLN A 171 18.20 -4.30 -19.77
N VAL A 172 17.08 -3.87 -19.17
CA VAL A 172 17.05 -3.12 -17.91
C VAL A 172 17.02 -4.05 -16.70
N GLY A 173 16.34 -5.19 -16.83
CA GLY A 173 16.09 -6.16 -15.76
C GLY A 173 14.67 -6.10 -15.21
N TRP A 174 14.51 -6.72 -14.04
CA TRP A 174 13.26 -6.86 -13.30
C TRP A 174 13.33 -6.01 -12.03
N LEU A 175 12.72 -4.83 -12.06
CA LEU A 175 12.77 -3.83 -10.99
C LEU A 175 11.48 -3.00 -10.92
N SER A 176 11.25 -2.28 -9.82
CA SER A 176 10.14 -1.34 -9.73
C SER A 176 10.29 -0.16 -10.70
N ARG A 177 9.16 0.38 -11.18
CA ARG A 177 9.14 1.62 -11.97
C ARG A 177 9.42 2.87 -11.14
N TYR A 178 9.26 2.81 -9.82
CA TYR A 178 9.37 3.97 -8.94
C TYR A 178 10.82 4.26 -8.50
N PRO A 179 11.13 5.51 -8.12
CA PRO A 179 12.43 5.86 -7.55
C PRO A 179 12.77 5.04 -6.30
N PRO A 180 14.07 4.76 -6.04
CA PRO A 180 14.49 3.78 -5.05
C PRO A 180 14.32 4.24 -3.60
N ALA A 181 14.15 5.55 -3.35
CA ALA A 181 14.17 6.12 -2.00
C ALA A 181 13.12 5.51 -1.07
N HIS A 182 11.88 5.34 -1.55
CA HIS A 182 10.81 4.77 -0.72
C HIS A 182 11.04 3.27 -0.45
N SER A 183 11.45 2.51 -1.47
CA SER A 183 11.79 1.09 -1.30
C SER A 183 12.99 0.84 -0.39
N LEU A 184 14.01 1.71 -0.40
CA LEU A 184 15.10 1.67 0.56
C LEU A 184 14.61 1.93 1.98
N TRP A 185 13.71 2.90 2.15
CA TRP A 185 13.08 3.18 3.45
C TRP A 185 12.28 1.99 3.97
N LEU A 186 11.56 1.27 3.09
CA LEU A 186 10.78 0.09 3.47
C LEU A 186 11.64 -1.16 3.79
N ALA A 187 12.88 -1.21 3.32
CA ALA A 187 13.72 -2.41 3.42
C ALA A 187 13.86 -2.99 4.85
N PRO A 188 14.05 -2.19 5.92
CA PRO A 188 14.09 -2.74 7.27
C PRO A 188 12.74 -3.31 7.73
N GLY A 189 11.61 -2.70 7.35
CA GLY A 189 10.29 -3.25 7.64
C GLY A 189 10.07 -4.59 6.93
N VAL A 190 10.46 -4.66 5.66
CA VAL A 190 10.42 -5.90 4.86
C VAL A 190 11.34 -6.98 5.47
N LEU A 191 12.54 -6.61 5.93
CA LEU A 191 13.48 -7.52 6.60
C LEU A 191 12.89 -8.13 7.87
N LEU A 192 12.09 -7.36 8.61
CA LEU A 192 11.37 -7.81 9.81
C LEU A 192 10.06 -8.56 9.50
N GLY A 193 9.74 -8.78 8.22
CA GLY A 193 8.50 -9.42 7.78
C GLY A 193 7.25 -8.53 7.88
N ASN A 194 7.41 -7.21 8.09
CA ASN A 194 6.31 -6.27 8.15
C ASN A 194 6.66 -4.94 7.47
N ALA A 195 6.39 -4.87 6.17
CA ALA A 195 6.65 -3.68 5.36
C ALA A 195 5.91 -2.42 5.84
N ARG A 196 4.82 -2.56 6.61
CA ARG A 196 3.97 -1.45 7.06
C ARG A 196 4.48 -0.75 8.33
N LEU A 197 5.60 -1.21 8.90
CA LEU A 197 6.22 -0.56 10.05
C LEU A 197 6.89 0.78 9.72
N MET A 198 7.08 1.09 8.43
CA MET A 198 7.90 2.19 7.90
C MET A 198 7.06 3.12 7.04
#